data_AF-A0A7G3BRR6-F1
#
_entry.id   AF-A0A7G3BRR6-F1
#
_cell.length_a   1.000
_cell.length_b   1.000
_cell.length_c   1.000
_cell.angle_alpha   90.00
_cell.angle_beta   90.00
_cell.angle_gamma   90.00
#
_symmetry.space_group_name_H-M   'P 1'
#
loop_
_entity.id
_entity.type
_entity.pdbx_description
1 polymer ?
#
loop_
_entity_poly.entity_id
_entity_poly.type
_entity_poly.pdbx_seq_one_letter_code
_entity_poly.pdbx_strand_id
1 'polypeptide(L)'
;MNDKNQSQSVLNWMASERLYEEYLFFYLLIIVFWGFIGLFSFGFELSGYSLQQNLLFNFIWFLTLTITMAFTPIWYRLIFGRKSRLQRRSEKTQQQIEAIKDPIKREAIKQHIANDGGLAPRTLQKWSLIFLGWCALFEMFFVTSWVKDLALVWQPEWVNSVIDWVRANTNVPPLNVDRKLFLVKLSSDDSGSAMLKQMFGNEQVFLTSVFGRACLLYHAWHVLSFFPILIASIICLWQLIGWTGANQLETKRGIGGYCLLVVITFFMTLMFIGGLFMFIQDVGYRAGSVTGLAGWVHDLWLNIAYFFIILALRLYTNWFLIFKNMLIRH
;
A
#
# COMPACT_ATOMS: atom_id res chain seq x y z
N MET A 1 7.88 -45.99 -18.17
CA MET A 1 7.11 -44.75 -17.86
C MET A 1 8.11 -43.61 -17.78
N ASN A 2 7.87 -42.54 -18.55
CA ASN A 2 8.88 -41.59 -19.02
C ASN A 2 9.26 -40.57 -17.92
N ASP A 3 10.56 -40.35 -17.66
CA ASP A 3 11.10 -39.39 -16.67
C ASP A 3 10.55 -37.96 -16.82
N LYS A 4 10.19 -37.58 -18.06
CA LYS A 4 9.52 -36.30 -18.37
C LYS A 4 8.13 -36.18 -17.72
N ASN A 5 7.34 -37.26 -17.70
CA ASN A 5 6.00 -37.23 -17.10
C ASN A 5 6.05 -37.21 -15.57
N GLN A 6 7.05 -37.85 -14.96
CA GLN A 6 7.28 -37.74 -13.53
C GLN A 6 7.71 -36.33 -13.13
N SER A 7 8.64 -35.70 -13.85
CA SER A 7 9.05 -34.31 -13.55
C SER A 7 7.89 -33.33 -13.70
N GLN A 8 7.05 -33.46 -14.72
CA GLN A 8 5.87 -32.62 -14.91
C GLN A 8 4.78 -32.87 -13.86
N SER A 9 4.56 -34.12 -13.43
CA SER A 9 3.59 -34.42 -12.36
C SER A 9 4.05 -33.90 -11.00
N VAL A 10 5.34 -33.97 -10.71
CA VAL A 10 5.95 -33.46 -9.47
C VAL A 10 5.99 -31.93 -9.49
N LEU A 11 6.28 -31.31 -10.65
CA LEU A 11 6.17 -29.86 -10.84
C LEU A 11 4.72 -29.36 -10.68
N ASN A 12 3.74 -30.04 -11.28
CA ASN A 12 2.32 -29.69 -11.14
C ASN A 12 1.81 -29.90 -9.70
N TRP A 13 2.30 -30.91 -9.00
CA TRP A 13 1.96 -31.17 -7.59
C TRP A 13 2.64 -30.14 -6.65
N MET A 14 3.91 -29.81 -6.87
CA MET A 14 4.61 -28.75 -6.12
C MET A 14 4.05 -27.35 -6.42
N ALA A 15 3.53 -27.11 -7.62
CA ALA A 15 2.86 -25.86 -8.00
C ALA A 15 1.40 -25.77 -7.50
N SER A 16 0.77 -26.90 -7.14
CA SER A 16 -0.60 -26.93 -6.61
C SER A 16 -0.73 -26.41 -5.17
N GLU A 17 0.38 -26.36 -4.43
CA GLU A 17 0.41 -25.87 -3.06
C GLU A 17 0.81 -24.38 -3.04
N ARG A 18 -0.17 -23.48 -2.98
CA ARG A 18 0.03 -22.01 -2.94
C ARG A 18 0.55 -21.51 -1.59
N LEU A 19 1.74 -21.96 -1.23
CA LEU A 19 2.42 -21.68 0.02
C LEU A 19 2.60 -20.17 0.25
N TYR A 20 2.86 -19.41 -0.81
CA TYR A 20 2.94 -17.95 -0.76
C TYR A 20 1.64 -17.31 -0.26
N GLU A 21 0.49 -17.73 -0.78
CA GLU A 21 -0.83 -17.18 -0.40
C GLU A 21 -1.15 -17.48 1.05
N GLU A 22 -0.93 -18.73 1.49
CA GLU A 22 -1.14 -19.11 2.90
C GLU A 22 -0.26 -18.24 3.82
N TYR A 23 1.04 -18.08 3.49
CA TYR A 23 1.93 -17.22 4.27
C TYR A 23 1.51 -15.76 4.28
N LEU A 24 1.16 -15.20 3.12
CA LEU A 24 0.75 -13.80 3.01
C LEU A 24 -0.55 -13.56 3.80
N PHE A 25 -1.49 -14.50 3.77
CA PHE A 25 -2.71 -14.44 4.56
C PHE A 25 -2.43 -14.38 6.07
N PHE A 26 -1.57 -15.26 6.60
CA PHE A 26 -1.25 -15.21 8.04
C PHE A 26 -0.48 -13.96 8.44
N TYR A 27 0.44 -13.50 7.60
CA TYR A 27 1.17 -12.26 7.85
C TYR A 27 0.22 -11.05 7.85
N LEU A 28 -0.70 -11.00 6.88
CA LEU A 28 -1.74 -9.99 6.80
C LEU A 28 -2.62 -10.03 8.06
N LEU A 29 -3.05 -11.21 8.51
CA LEU A 29 -3.87 -11.37 9.71
C LEU A 29 -3.16 -10.84 10.96
N ILE A 30 -1.87 -11.14 11.13
CA ILE A 30 -1.08 -10.62 12.26
C ILE A 30 -0.97 -9.10 12.18
N ILE A 31 -0.73 -8.54 10.99
CA ILE A 31 -0.68 -7.08 10.79
C ILE A 31 -2.03 -6.44 11.09
N VAL A 32 -3.14 -7.02 10.60
CA VAL A 32 -4.50 -6.56 10.88
C VAL A 32 -4.80 -6.62 12.37
N PHE A 33 -4.38 -7.68 13.07
CA PHE A 33 -4.53 -7.80 14.52
C PHE A 33 -3.81 -6.66 15.27
N TRP A 34 -2.55 -6.38 14.94
CA TRP A 34 -1.81 -5.28 15.55
C TRP A 34 -2.36 -3.91 15.14
N GLY A 35 -2.85 -3.77 13.91
CA GLY A 35 -3.58 -2.58 13.46
C GLY A 35 -4.87 -2.36 14.26
N PHE A 36 -5.60 -3.43 14.54
CA PHE A 36 -6.81 -3.41 15.38
C PHE A 36 -6.47 -3.00 16.81
N ILE A 37 -5.39 -3.52 17.41
CA ILE A 37 -4.93 -3.03 18.70
C ILE A 37 -4.65 -1.51 18.63
N GLY A 38 -3.99 -1.04 17.58
CA GLY A 38 -3.78 0.39 17.33
C GLY A 38 -5.07 1.20 17.33
N LEU A 39 -6.11 0.73 16.62
CA LEU A 39 -7.43 1.38 16.54
C LEU A 39 -8.05 1.64 17.92
N PHE A 40 -7.93 0.72 18.87
CA PHE A 40 -8.55 0.86 20.20
C PHE A 40 -7.65 1.51 21.24
N SER A 41 -6.34 1.57 20.99
CA SER A 41 -5.36 1.99 21.99
C SER A 41 -4.76 3.36 21.75
N PHE A 42 -4.76 3.88 20.51
CA PHE A 42 -4.25 5.23 20.26
C PHE A 42 -5.18 6.34 20.74
N GLY A 43 -4.60 7.50 21.06
CA GLY A 43 -5.32 8.68 21.52
C GLY A 43 -5.57 8.70 23.02
N PHE A 44 -5.01 7.75 23.79
CA PHE A 44 -5.20 7.72 25.24
C PHE A 44 -4.60 8.96 25.92
N GLU A 45 -5.21 9.34 27.05
CA GLU A 45 -4.77 10.46 27.88
C GLU A 45 -4.60 9.99 29.32
N LEU A 46 -3.41 10.23 29.86
CA LEU A 46 -3.12 10.04 31.27
C LEU A 46 -3.42 11.34 32.01
N SER A 47 -4.30 11.26 33.00
CA SER A 47 -4.66 12.39 33.85
C SER A 47 -3.42 12.94 34.57
N GLY A 48 -3.23 14.27 34.54
CA GLY A 48 -2.10 14.95 35.17
C GLY A 48 -0.91 15.23 34.26
N TYR A 49 -0.96 14.81 32.99
CA TYR A 49 0.08 15.10 31.99
C TYR A 49 -0.41 16.10 30.93
N SER A 50 0.51 16.89 30.37
CA SER A 50 0.19 17.82 29.28
C SER A 50 -0.13 17.09 27.97
N LEU A 51 -0.75 17.77 27.02
CA LEU A 51 -1.03 17.19 25.70
C LEU A 51 0.24 16.72 24.98
N GLN A 52 1.36 17.45 25.11
CA GLN A 52 2.64 17.06 24.50
C GLN A 52 3.25 15.83 25.18
N GLN A 53 3.10 15.68 26.50
CA GLN A 53 3.53 14.49 27.23
C GLN A 53 2.69 13.28 26.84
N ASN A 54 1.37 13.45 26.74
CA ASN A 54 0.47 12.40 26.24
C ASN A 54 0.79 12.02 24.79
N LEU A 55 1.15 12.97 23.92
CA LEU A 55 1.64 12.68 22.57
C LEU A 55 2.91 11.82 22.60
N LEU A 56 3.86 12.12 23.49
CA LEU A 56 5.07 11.32 23.65
C LEU A 56 4.75 9.89 24.11
N PHE A 57 3.83 9.70 25.05
CA PHE A 57 3.40 8.37 25.48
C PHE A 57 2.73 7.59 24.34
N ASN A 58 1.84 8.24 23.58
CA ASN A 58 1.24 7.63 22.40
C ASN A 58 2.31 7.30 21.33
N PHE A 59 3.34 8.13 21.19
CA PHE A 59 4.44 7.87 20.26
C PHE A 59 5.28 6.65 20.70
N ILE A 60 5.60 6.53 21.98
CA ILE A 60 6.27 5.34 22.54
C ILE A 60 5.41 4.08 22.32
N TRP A 61 4.11 4.20 22.52
CA TRP A 61 3.16 3.11 22.27
C TRP A 61 3.12 2.72 20.78
N PHE A 62 3.10 3.70 19.88
CA PHE A 62 3.23 3.49 18.43
C PHE A 62 4.52 2.73 18.08
N LEU A 63 5.67 3.15 18.63
CA LEU A 63 6.94 2.45 18.45
C LEU A 63 6.88 1.00 18.97
N THR A 64 6.21 0.78 20.10
CA THR A 64 6.02 -0.57 20.64
C THR A 64 5.20 -1.45 19.67
N LEU A 65 4.08 -0.93 19.15
CA LEU A 65 3.23 -1.64 18.19
C LEU A 65 3.94 -1.92 16.85
N THR A 66 4.75 -0.98 16.35
CA THR A 66 5.53 -1.21 15.13
C THR A 66 6.58 -2.30 15.30
N ILE A 67 7.26 -2.33 16.45
CA ILE A 67 8.22 -3.38 16.80
C ILE A 67 7.51 -4.74 16.93
N THR A 68 6.38 -4.82 17.66
CA THR A 68 5.65 -6.09 17.80
C THR A 68 5.13 -6.61 16.46
N MET A 69 4.66 -5.71 15.58
CA MET A 69 4.21 -6.06 14.23
C MET A 69 5.34 -6.67 13.39
N ALA A 70 6.56 -6.15 13.49
CA ALA A 70 7.72 -6.64 12.74
C ALA A 70 8.12 -8.09 13.10
N PHE A 71 7.85 -8.49 14.34
CA PHE A 71 8.12 -9.85 14.83
C PHE A 71 7.04 -10.87 14.43
N THR A 72 6.46 -10.75 13.24
CA THR A 72 5.45 -11.67 12.68
C THR A 72 5.82 -13.16 12.81
N PRO A 73 7.07 -13.60 12.53
CA PRO A 73 7.45 -15.01 12.67
C PRO A 73 7.36 -15.54 14.12
N ILE A 74 7.57 -14.67 15.12
CA ILE A 74 7.48 -15.04 16.53
C ILE A 74 6.02 -15.32 16.89
N TRP A 75 5.10 -14.41 16.51
CA TRP A 75 3.66 -14.58 16.73
C TRP A 75 3.12 -15.83 16.07
N TYR A 76 3.53 -16.08 14.82
CA TYR A 76 3.12 -17.29 14.10
C TYR A 76 3.60 -18.58 14.82
N ARG A 77 4.83 -18.59 15.36
CA ARG A 77 5.36 -19.72 16.15
C ARG A 77 4.69 -19.87 17.51
N LEU A 78 4.28 -18.77 18.15
CA LEU A 78 3.56 -18.81 19.42
C LEU A 78 2.17 -19.42 19.24
N ILE A 79 1.44 -19.03 18.18
CA ILE A 79 0.07 -19.48 17.93
C ILE A 79 0.04 -20.91 17.39
N PHE A 80 0.89 -21.24 16.40
CA PHE A 80 0.84 -22.52 15.68
C PHE A 80 1.95 -23.50 16.07
N GLY A 81 2.81 -23.13 17.03
CA GLY A 81 3.91 -23.95 17.53
C GLY A 81 5.15 -24.03 16.62
N ARG A 82 6.25 -24.59 17.16
CA ARG A 82 7.54 -24.76 16.45
C ARG A 82 7.50 -25.72 15.25
N LYS A 83 6.46 -26.56 15.15
CA LYS A 83 6.26 -27.58 14.10
C LYS A 83 5.09 -27.22 13.17
N SER A 84 4.85 -25.92 13.00
CA SER A 84 3.76 -25.42 12.19
C SER A 84 3.85 -25.89 10.73
N ARG A 85 2.69 -26.19 10.16
CA ARG A 85 2.51 -26.73 8.79
C ARG A 85 3.32 -25.95 7.75
N LEU A 86 3.27 -24.62 7.80
CA LEU A 86 3.97 -23.74 6.87
C LEU A 86 5.49 -23.86 6.94
N GLN A 87 6.06 -23.88 8.15
CA GLN A 87 7.51 -23.95 8.31
C GLN A 87 8.07 -25.29 7.81
N ARG A 88 7.41 -26.40 8.18
CA ARG A 88 7.77 -27.75 7.70
C ARG A 88 7.71 -27.86 6.18
N ARG A 89 6.68 -27.28 5.57
CA ARG A 89 6.53 -27.29 4.12
C ARG A 89 7.59 -26.45 3.44
N SER A 90 7.84 -25.24 3.93
CA SER A 90 8.91 -24.38 3.41
C SER A 90 10.28 -25.07 3.46
N GLU A 91 10.59 -25.76 4.56
CA GLU A 91 11.84 -26.53 4.71
C GLU A 91 11.88 -27.71 3.73
N LYS A 92 10.78 -28.44 3.56
CA LYS A 92 10.69 -29.57 2.61
C LYS A 92 10.86 -29.11 1.15
N THR A 93 10.20 -28.03 0.74
CA THR A 93 10.34 -27.45 -0.61
C THR A 93 11.77 -26.99 -0.85
N GLN A 94 12.40 -26.36 0.13
CA GLN A 94 13.79 -25.92 0.04
C GLN A 94 14.76 -27.10 -0.12
N GLN A 95 14.59 -28.16 0.68
CA GLN A 95 15.38 -29.39 0.57
C GLN A 95 15.22 -30.06 -0.81
N GLN A 96 14.01 -30.09 -1.35
CA GLN A 96 13.75 -30.64 -2.69
C GLN A 96 14.44 -29.84 -3.79
N ILE A 97 14.48 -28.51 -3.69
CA ILE A 97 15.18 -27.65 -4.65
C ILE A 97 16.70 -27.84 -4.52
N GLU A 98 17.23 -27.93 -3.30
CA GLU A 98 18.65 -28.12 -3.04
C GLU A 98 19.17 -29.49 -3.49
N ALA A 99 18.31 -30.52 -3.50
CA ALA A 99 18.63 -31.85 -4.01
C ALA A 99 18.88 -31.90 -5.53
N ILE A 100 18.47 -30.87 -6.29
CA ILE A 100 18.67 -30.79 -7.75
C ILE A 100 20.15 -30.50 -8.03
N LYS A 101 20.91 -31.48 -8.50
CA LYS A 101 22.38 -31.36 -8.72
C LYS A 101 22.78 -30.34 -9.80
N ASP A 102 21.95 -30.15 -10.83
CA ASP A 102 22.22 -29.22 -11.93
C ASP A 102 21.84 -27.77 -11.53
N PRO A 103 22.78 -26.82 -11.48
CA PRO A 103 22.53 -25.45 -11.03
C PRO A 103 21.61 -24.67 -11.98
N ILE A 104 21.68 -24.91 -13.29
CA ILE A 104 20.86 -24.20 -14.29
C ILE A 104 19.42 -24.67 -14.17
N LYS A 105 19.21 -25.99 -14.08
CA LYS A 105 17.86 -26.55 -13.88
C LYS A 105 17.28 -26.16 -12.52
N ARG A 106 18.10 -26.13 -11.48
CA ARG A 106 17.68 -25.70 -10.13
C ARG A 106 17.13 -24.28 -10.15
N GLU A 107 17.84 -23.35 -10.78
CA GLU A 107 17.40 -21.94 -10.83
C GLU A 107 16.16 -21.76 -11.70
N ALA A 108 16.07 -22.45 -12.84
CA ALA A 108 14.88 -22.44 -13.68
C ALA A 108 13.63 -22.98 -12.95
N ILE A 109 13.77 -24.10 -12.23
CA ILE A 109 12.69 -24.69 -11.44
C ILE A 109 12.30 -23.76 -10.28
N LYS A 110 13.27 -23.16 -9.60
CA LYS A 110 13.03 -22.20 -8.51
C LYS A 110 12.26 -20.98 -9.00
N GLN A 111 12.61 -20.43 -10.17
CA GLN A 111 11.88 -19.32 -10.77
C GLN A 111 10.46 -19.73 -11.17
N HIS A 112 10.27 -20.92 -11.72
CA HIS A 112 8.95 -21.43 -12.08
C HIS A 112 8.03 -21.59 -10.85
N ILE A 113 8.51 -22.27 -9.79
CA ILE A 113 7.76 -22.44 -8.54
C ILE A 113 7.51 -21.08 -7.86
N ALA A 114 8.46 -20.14 -7.91
CA ALA A 114 8.29 -18.79 -7.39
C ALA A 114 7.19 -18.02 -8.12
N ASN A 115 7.10 -18.20 -9.44
CA ASN A 115 6.11 -17.53 -10.28
C ASN A 115 4.70 -18.09 -10.08
N ASP A 116 4.56 -19.34 -9.65
CA ASP A 116 3.27 -19.99 -9.36
C ASP A 116 2.87 -19.92 -7.87
N GLY A 117 3.70 -19.31 -7.02
CA GLY A 117 3.39 -19.10 -5.60
C GLY A 117 3.69 -20.29 -4.68
N GLY A 118 4.44 -21.28 -5.18
CA GLY A 118 4.84 -22.46 -4.39
C GLY A 118 5.99 -22.20 -3.40
N LEU A 119 6.59 -21.00 -3.42
CA LEU A 119 7.64 -20.61 -2.48
C LEU A 119 7.12 -19.70 -1.37
N ALA A 120 7.73 -19.80 -0.18
CA ALA A 120 7.49 -18.85 0.91
C ALA A 120 7.87 -17.42 0.48
N PRO A 121 7.19 -16.39 1.02
CA PRO A 121 7.48 -15.01 0.68
C PRO A 121 8.93 -14.64 1.00
N ARG A 122 9.55 -13.91 0.07
CA ARG A 122 10.91 -13.40 0.21
C ARG A 122 10.98 -12.41 1.38
N THR A 123 12.18 -12.24 1.93
CA THR A 123 12.44 -11.25 3.00
C THR A 123 11.90 -9.87 2.62
N LEU A 124 12.13 -9.44 1.37
CA LEU A 124 11.64 -8.17 0.85
C LEU A 124 10.10 -8.08 0.91
N GLN A 125 9.37 -9.11 0.46
CA GLN A 125 7.91 -9.14 0.49
C GLN A 125 7.35 -9.06 1.91
N LYS A 126 7.99 -9.77 2.86
CA LYS A 126 7.61 -9.70 4.28
C LYS A 126 7.76 -8.29 4.84
N TRP A 127 8.92 -7.66 4.59
CA TRP A 127 9.18 -6.30 5.06
C TRP A 127 8.34 -5.25 4.34
N SER A 128 8.01 -5.44 3.06
CA SER A 128 7.08 -4.58 2.33
C SER A 128 5.69 -4.61 2.97
N LEU A 129 5.20 -5.78 3.36
CA LEU A 129 3.89 -5.89 4.01
C LEU A 129 3.91 -5.26 5.42
N ILE A 130 4.98 -5.49 6.19
CA ILE A 130 5.17 -4.85 7.51
C ILE A 130 5.23 -3.32 7.36
N PHE A 131 5.95 -2.81 6.35
CA PHE A 131 6.04 -1.39 6.06
C PHE A 131 4.67 -0.77 5.76
N LEU A 132 3.82 -1.43 4.96
CA LEU A 132 2.44 -0.97 4.73
C LEU A 132 1.64 -0.90 6.04
N GLY A 133 1.81 -1.89 6.92
CA GLY A 133 1.22 -1.88 8.27
C GLY A 133 1.73 -0.73 9.14
N TRP A 134 3.03 -0.41 9.07
CA TRP A 134 3.62 0.74 9.77
C TRP A 134 3.09 2.08 9.27
N CYS A 135 2.90 2.24 7.95
CA CYS A 135 2.28 3.43 7.39
C CYS A 135 0.85 3.62 7.93
N ALA A 136 0.04 2.56 7.93
CA ALA A 136 -1.30 2.61 8.49
C ALA A 136 -1.31 2.91 10.00
N LEU A 137 -0.40 2.30 10.77
CA LEU A 137 -0.22 2.61 12.20
C LEU A 137 0.18 4.07 12.43
N PHE A 138 1.06 4.61 11.59
CA PHE A 138 1.47 6.00 11.70
C PHE A 138 0.31 6.95 11.42
N GLU A 139 -0.48 6.69 10.37
CA GLU A 139 -1.66 7.49 10.07
C GLU A 139 -2.67 7.46 11.22
N MET A 140 -2.94 6.28 11.79
CA MET A 140 -3.80 6.15 12.97
C MET A 140 -3.25 6.94 14.16
N PHE A 141 -1.95 6.84 14.45
CA PHE A 141 -1.29 7.64 15.49
C PHE A 141 -1.44 9.14 15.21
N PHE A 142 -1.23 9.57 13.96
CA PHE A 142 -1.32 10.96 13.55
C PHE A 142 -2.72 11.54 13.83
N VAL A 143 -3.78 10.88 13.35
CA VAL A 143 -5.16 11.40 13.41
C VAL A 143 -5.80 11.28 14.80
N THR A 144 -5.27 10.46 15.70
CA THR A 144 -5.82 10.25 17.05
C THR A 144 -5.00 10.91 18.16
N SER A 145 -3.70 11.03 17.98
CA SER A 145 -2.77 11.43 19.03
C SER A 145 -2.08 12.74 18.72
N TRP A 146 -1.59 12.91 17.48
CA TRP A 146 -0.91 14.15 17.06
C TRP A 146 -1.91 15.25 16.72
N VAL A 147 -3.06 14.90 16.16
CA VAL A 147 -4.19 15.80 15.97
C VAL A 147 -5.21 15.57 17.09
N LYS A 148 -5.53 16.62 17.84
CA LYS A 148 -6.60 16.65 18.84
C LYS A 148 -7.42 17.91 18.68
N ASP A 149 -8.74 17.77 18.79
CA ASP A 149 -9.69 18.86 18.58
C ASP A 149 -9.41 19.63 17.27
N LEU A 150 -9.12 18.88 16.20
CA LEU A 150 -8.78 19.40 14.87
C LEU A 150 -7.50 20.26 14.84
N ALA A 151 -6.64 20.17 15.84
CA ALA A 151 -5.40 20.92 15.96
C ALA A 151 -4.18 20.03 16.19
N LEU A 152 -3.03 20.42 15.65
CA LEU A 152 -1.76 19.75 15.94
C LEU A 152 -1.31 20.05 17.37
N VAL A 153 -1.18 19.00 18.18
CA VAL A 153 -0.75 19.04 19.58
C VAL A 153 0.69 19.55 19.73
N TRP A 154 1.56 19.22 18.77
CA TRP A 154 2.96 19.61 18.76
C TRP A 154 3.41 20.07 17.38
N GLN A 155 3.95 21.28 17.30
CA GLN A 155 4.36 21.96 16.07
C GLN A 155 5.77 22.56 16.22
N PRO A 156 6.82 21.72 16.21
CA PRO A 156 8.19 22.20 16.18
C PRO A 156 8.49 22.94 14.87
N GLU A 157 9.62 23.65 14.82
CA GLU A 157 9.99 24.50 13.67
C GLU A 157 9.94 23.74 12.33
N TRP A 158 10.48 22.52 12.27
CA TRP A 158 10.47 21.72 11.04
C TRP A 158 9.05 21.37 10.57
N VAL A 159 8.10 21.14 11.49
CA VAL A 159 6.69 20.89 11.13
C VAL A 159 6.10 22.14 10.50
N ASN A 160 6.38 23.31 11.08
CA ASN A 160 5.91 24.57 10.53
C ASN A 160 6.52 24.84 9.15
N SER A 161 7.82 24.57 8.95
CA SER A 161 8.47 24.70 7.65
C SER A 161 7.84 23.80 6.58
N VAL A 162 7.48 22.56 6.93
CA VAL A 162 6.79 21.65 6.00
C VAL A 162 5.39 22.18 5.65
N ILE A 163 4.61 22.59 6.66
CA ILE A 163 3.27 23.15 6.46
C ILE A 163 3.33 24.40 5.56
N ASP A 164 4.26 25.31 5.84
CA ASP A 164 4.41 26.54 5.08
C ASP A 164 4.89 26.27 3.65
N TRP A 165 5.75 25.26 3.44
CA TRP A 165 6.14 24.81 2.11
C TRP A 165 4.95 24.27 1.32
N VAL A 166 4.13 23.38 1.90
CA VAL A 166 2.93 22.85 1.21
C VAL A 166 1.97 24.00 0.89
N ARG A 167 1.70 24.88 1.86
CA ARG A 167 0.82 26.04 1.68
C ARG A 167 1.31 26.95 0.55
N ALA A 168 2.60 27.28 0.52
CA ALA A 168 3.19 28.12 -0.52
C ALA A 168 3.08 27.49 -1.91
N ASN A 169 3.15 26.15 -1.98
CA ASN A 169 3.01 25.35 -3.20
C ASN A 169 1.57 24.88 -3.47
N THR A 170 0.58 25.42 -2.77
CA THR A 170 -0.84 25.15 -3.01
C THR A 170 -1.48 26.26 -3.82
N ASN A 171 -2.17 25.87 -4.89
CA ASN A 171 -3.01 26.74 -5.70
C ASN A 171 -4.45 26.74 -5.18
N VAL A 172 -5.08 27.92 -5.26
CA VAL A 172 -6.47 28.15 -4.88
C VAL A 172 -7.20 28.90 -6.00
N PRO A 173 -8.43 28.48 -6.38
CA PRO A 173 -9.24 29.19 -7.36
C PRO A 173 -9.52 30.65 -6.95
N PRO A 174 -9.71 31.59 -7.90
CA PRO A 174 -9.55 31.46 -9.35
C PRO A 174 -8.10 31.69 -9.82
N LEU A 175 -7.19 32.02 -8.89
CA LEU A 175 -5.80 32.42 -9.14
C LEU A 175 -4.91 31.20 -9.40
N ASN A 176 -5.23 30.40 -10.43
CA ASN A 176 -4.38 29.32 -10.94
C ASN A 176 -3.22 29.88 -11.78
N VAL A 177 -2.55 30.94 -11.31
CA VAL A 177 -1.63 31.74 -12.13
C VAL A 177 -0.28 31.03 -12.34
N ASP A 178 0.14 30.10 -11.46
CA ASP A 178 1.54 29.63 -11.44
C ASP A 178 1.78 28.11 -11.47
N ARG A 179 0.82 27.27 -11.93
CA ARG A 179 0.99 25.79 -12.02
C ARG A 179 1.69 25.17 -10.78
N LYS A 180 1.26 25.54 -9.57
CA LYS A 180 1.82 25.00 -8.33
C LYS A 180 1.54 23.50 -8.20
N LEU A 181 2.31 22.85 -7.33
CA LEU A 181 2.31 21.40 -7.17
C LEU A 181 0.98 20.87 -6.62
N PHE A 182 0.36 21.61 -5.70
CA PHE A 182 -0.87 21.21 -5.01
C PHE A 182 -2.04 22.10 -5.39
N LEU A 183 -3.24 21.58 -5.20
CA LEU A 183 -4.51 22.25 -5.42
C LEU A 183 -5.39 22.07 -4.18
N VAL A 184 -6.09 23.13 -3.80
CA VAL A 184 -7.28 23.03 -2.95
C VAL A 184 -8.44 23.63 -3.71
N LYS A 185 -9.51 22.85 -3.86
CA LYS A 185 -10.77 23.32 -4.42
C LYS A 185 -11.92 22.83 -3.56
N LEU A 186 -12.64 23.74 -2.93
CA LEU A 186 -13.81 23.42 -2.13
C LEU A 186 -15.04 23.39 -3.04
N SER A 187 -15.47 22.18 -3.41
CA SER A 187 -16.72 21.97 -4.15
C SER A 187 -17.84 21.54 -3.21
N SER A 188 -19.08 21.69 -3.66
CA SER A 188 -20.25 21.09 -3.02
C SER A 188 -20.48 19.64 -3.46
N ASP A 189 -19.71 19.18 -4.45
CA ASP A 189 -20.04 18.00 -5.25
C ASP A 189 -19.29 16.75 -4.76
N ASP A 190 -18.22 16.95 -4.00
CA ASP A 190 -17.46 15.89 -3.34
C ASP A 190 -17.59 16.02 -1.81
N SER A 191 -17.85 14.90 -1.13
CA SER A 191 -18.19 14.83 0.30
C SER A 191 -17.15 15.46 1.23
N GLY A 192 -15.85 15.24 0.97
CA GLY A 192 -14.77 15.81 1.77
C GLY A 192 -14.63 17.32 1.57
N SER A 193 -14.68 17.76 0.31
CA SER A 193 -14.62 19.18 -0.03
C SER A 193 -15.87 19.95 0.41
N ALA A 194 -17.04 19.31 0.41
CA ALA A 194 -18.31 19.88 0.89
C ALA A 194 -18.26 20.12 2.41
N MET A 195 -17.72 19.18 3.18
CA MET A 195 -17.48 19.34 4.62
C MET A 195 -16.57 20.54 4.89
N LEU A 196 -15.44 20.63 4.20
CA LEU A 196 -14.51 21.74 4.35
C LEU A 196 -15.14 23.08 3.96
N LYS A 197 -15.94 23.10 2.89
CA LYS A 197 -16.68 24.28 2.46
C LYS A 197 -17.69 24.75 3.50
N GLN A 198 -18.38 23.81 4.15
CA GLN A 198 -19.31 24.11 5.22
C GLN A 198 -18.60 24.67 6.46
N MET A 199 -17.42 24.14 6.81
CA MET A 199 -16.67 24.56 7.99
C MET A 199 -15.95 25.90 7.82
N PHE A 200 -15.37 26.17 6.65
CA PHE A 200 -14.47 27.31 6.44
C PHE A 200 -14.95 28.32 5.39
N GLY A 201 -15.99 27.99 4.61
CA GLY A 201 -16.56 28.83 3.57
C GLY A 201 -15.72 28.92 2.29
N ASN A 202 -14.42 29.19 2.42
CA ASN A 202 -13.48 29.31 1.29
C ASN A 202 -12.12 28.66 1.57
N GLU A 203 -11.38 28.41 0.50
CA GLU A 203 -10.10 27.71 0.49
C GLU A 203 -9.02 28.44 1.30
N GLN A 204 -9.00 29.77 1.28
CA GLN A 204 -7.97 30.58 1.92
C GLN A 204 -8.12 30.59 3.45
N VAL A 205 -9.35 30.64 3.93
CA VAL A 205 -9.70 30.47 5.35
C VAL A 205 -9.34 29.05 5.80
N PHE A 206 -9.62 28.03 4.98
CA PHE A 206 -9.20 26.66 5.29
C PHE A 206 -7.68 26.56 5.42
N LEU A 207 -6.90 27.00 4.43
CA LEU A 207 -5.44 26.90 4.42
C LEU A 207 -4.76 27.64 5.58
N THR A 208 -5.37 28.68 6.11
CA THR A 208 -4.84 29.49 7.23
C THR A 208 -5.33 29.02 8.60
N SER A 209 -6.39 28.19 8.64
CA SER A 209 -6.94 27.65 9.88
C SER A 209 -6.00 26.65 10.58
N VAL A 210 -6.26 26.43 11.87
CA VAL A 210 -5.53 25.44 12.69
C VAL A 210 -5.71 24.02 12.14
N PHE A 211 -6.92 23.68 11.68
CA PHE A 211 -7.19 22.40 11.04
C PHE A 211 -6.53 22.26 9.68
N GLY A 212 -6.51 23.33 8.87
CA GLY A 212 -5.79 23.35 7.60
C GLY A 212 -4.31 23.03 7.76
N ARG A 213 -3.67 23.52 8.84
CA ARG A 213 -2.28 23.16 9.17
C ARG A 213 -2.09 21.65 9.39
N ALA A 214 -3.03 21.01 10.10
CA ALA A 214 -3.01 19.56 10.30
C ALA A 214 -3.18 18.81 8.96
N CYS A 215 -4.13 19.23 8.12
CA CYS A 215 -4.35 18.65 6.80
C CYS A 215 -3.15 18.82 5.86
N LEU A 216 -2.49 19.98 5.87
CA LEU A 216 -1.29 20.24 5.08
C LEU A 216 -0.13 19.32 5.48
N LEU A 217 0.09 19.12 6.78
CA LEU A 217 1.11 18.20 7.27
C LEU A 217 0.77 16.74 6.92
N TYR A 218 -0.49 16.35 7.07
CA TYR A 218 -0.97 15.03 6.69
C TYR A 218 -0.79 14.77 5.18
N HIS A 219 -1.13 15.75 4.34
CA HIS A 219 -0.93 15.68 2.91
C HIS A 219 0.56 15.56 2.54
N ALA A 220 1.45 16.32 3.20
CA ALA A 220 2.90 16.20 3.00
C ALA A 220 3.39 14.78 3.26
N TRP A 221 2.90 14.15 4.33
CA TRP A 221 3.21 12.76 4.66
C TRP A 221 2.72 11.79 3.58
N HIS A 222 1.50 11.98 3.08
CA HIS A 222 0.94 11.17 1.99
C HIS A 222 1.75 11.28 0.70
N VAL A 223 2.13 12.50 0.31
CA VAL A 223 2.96 12.73 -0.89
C VAL A 223 4.33 12.06 -0.73
N LEU A 224 4.96 12.20 0.44
CA LEU A 224 6.27 11.61 0.72
C LEU A 224 6.23 10.07 0.73
N SER A 225 5.18 9.50 1.31
CA SER A 225 4.99 8.05 1.45
C SER A 225 4.39 7.38 0.21
N PHE A 226 3.86 8.15 -0.75
CA PHE A 226 3.19 7.64 -1.93
C PHE A 226 4.03 6.61 -2.71
N PHE A 227 5.25 6.98 -3.12
CA PHE A 227 6.12 6.08 -3.90
C PHE A 227 6.60 4.87 -3.08
N PRO A 228 7.07 5.02 -1.82
CA PRO A 228 7.36 3.88 -0.97
C PRO A 228 6.20 2.89 -0.81
N ILE A 229 4.97 3.39 -0.56
CA ILE A 229 3.77 2.57 -0.43
C ILE A 229 3.45 1.87 -1.76
N LEU A 230 3.56 2.59 -2.89
CA LEU A 230 3.35 2.01 -4.21
C LEU A 230 4.34 0.88 -4.49
N ILE A 231 5.64 1.09 -4.22
CA ILE A 231 6.68 0.06 -4.42
C ILE A 231 6.42 -1.16 -3.53
N ALA A 232 6.12 -0.94 -2.24
CA ALA A 232 5.81 -2.03 -1.31
C ALA A 232 4.57 -2.82 -1.77
N SER A 233 3.54 -2.12 -2.26
CA SER A 233 2.33 -2.72 -2.79
C SER A 233 2.59 -3.51 -4.07
N ILE A 234 3.42 -3.01 -4.99
CA ILE A 234 3.87 -3.74 -6.17
C ILE A 234 4.57 -5.04 -5.75
N ILE A 235 5.54 -4.97 -4.83
CA ILE A 235 6.29 -6.15 -4.37
C ILE A 235 5.36 -7.26 -3.83
N CYS A 236 4.29 -6.88 -3.12
CA CYS A 236 3.33 -7.82 -2.55
C CYS A 236 2.31 -8.35 -3.56
N LEU A 237 1.74 -7.47 -4.39
CA LEU A 237 0.59 -7.76 -5.25
C LEU A 237 0.97 -8.21 -6.66
N TRP A 238 2.21 -7.98 -7.11
CA TRP A 238 2.61 -8.29 -8.49
C TRP A 238 2.41 -9.76 -8.83
N GLN A 239 2.80 -10.71 -7.98
CA GLN A 239 2.60 -12.12 -8.30
C GLN A 239 1.11 -12.52 -8.24
N LEU A 240 0.38 -12.01 -7.24
CA LEU A 240 -1.06 -12.27 -7.05
C LEU A 240 -1.89 -11.84 -8.26
N ILE A 241 -1.64 -10.64 -8.80
CA ILE A 241 -2.33 -10.13 -10.00
C ILE A 241 -2.01 -11.00 -11.23
N GLY A 242 -0.83 -11.62 -11.28
CA GLY A 242 -0.50 -12.57 -12.34
C GLY A 242 -1.38 -13.82 -12.30
N TRP A 243 -1.66 -14.33 -11.10
CA TRP A 243 -2.45 -15.53 -10.89
C TRP A 243 -3.94 -15.34 -11.17
N THR A 244 -4.46 -14.13 -11.03
CA THR A 244 -5.86 -13.81 -11.36
C THR A 244 -6.15 -13.81 -12.86
N GLY A 245 -5.19 -14.23 -13.70
CA GLY A 245 -5.38 -14.36 -15.14
C GLY A 245 -4.98 -13.13 -15.95
N ALA A 246 -4.30 -12.13 -15.36
CA ALA A 246 -3.72 -11.03 -16.14
C ALA A 246 -2.73 -11.55 -17.20
N ASN A 247 -2.05 -12.67 -16.92
CA ASN A 247 -1.18 -13.35 -17.88
C ASN A 247 -1.97 -14.06 -19.00
N GLN A 248 -3.27 -14.34 -18.81
CA GLN A 248 -4.12 -14.91 -19.86
C GLN A 248 -4.55 -13.86 -20.90
N LEU A 249 -4.46 -12.57 -20.57
CA LEU A 249 -4.59 -11.49 -21.56
C LEU A 249 -3.47 -11.53 -22.62
N GLU A 250 -2.33 -12.17 -22.31
CA GLU A 250 -1.21 -12.37 -23.24
C GLU A 250 -1.50 -13.46 -24.30
N THR A 251 -2.46 -14.36 -24.05
CA THR A 251 -2.67 -15.58 -24.85
C THR A 251 -3.97 -15.59 -25.66
N LYS A 252 -4.87 -14.62 -25.50
CA LYS A 252 -6.06 -14.48 -26.37
C LYS A 252 -5.67 -13.89 -27.73
N ARG A 253 -5.18 -14.77 -28.61
CA ARG A 253 -4.72 -14.49 -29.99
C ARG A 253 -5.86 -14.27 -30.99
N GLY A 254 -6.72 -13.29 -30.73
CA GLY A 254 -7.75 -12.85 -31.69
C GLY A 254 -7.95 -11.34 -31.63
N ILE A 255 -8.44 -10.74 -32.72
CA ILE A 255 -8.67 -9.28 -32.84
C ILE A 255 -9.53 -8.77 -31.67
N GLY A 256 -10.57 -9.50 -31.28
CA GLY A 256 -11.42 -9.13 -30.14
C GLY A 256 -10.69 -9.10 -28.78
N GLY A 257 -9.69 -9.96 -28.59
CA GLY A 257 -8.83 -9.95 -27.40
C GLY A 257 -7.92 -8.73 -27.35
N TYR A 258 -7.36 -8.35 -28.50
CA TYR A 258 -6.57 -7.12 -28.64
C TYR A 258 -7.42 -5.86 -28.42
N CYS A 259 -8.62 -5.79 -29.02
CA CYS A 259 -9.54 -4.67 -28.79
C CYS A 259 -9.90 -4.52 -27.31
N LEU A 260 -10.21 -5.63 -26.62
CA LEU A 260 -10.49 -5.61 -25.19
C LEU A 260 -9.27 -5.14 -24.38
N LEU A 261 -8.05 -5.59 -24.71
CA LEU A 261 -6.83 -5.16 -24.05
C LEU A 261 -6.59 -3.65 -24.20
N VAL A 262 -6.81 -3.10 -25.39
CA VAL A 262 -6.69 -1.65 -25.65
C VAL A 262 -7.70 -0.88 -24.80
N VAL A 263 -8.96 -1.31 -24.78
CA VAL A 263 -10.02 -0.66 -23.98
C VAL A 263 -9.69 -0.70 -22.49
N ILE A 264 -9.33 -1.88 -21.96
CA ILE A 264 -8.95 -2.03 -20.55
C ILE A 264 -7.74 -1.15 -20.23
N THR A 265 -6.72 -1.13 -21.09
CA THR A 265 -5.52 -0.31 -20.89
C THR A 265 -5.89 1.17 -20.84
N PHE A 266 -6.74 1.65 -21.75
CA PHE A 266 -7.20 3.04 -21.75
C PHE A 266 -7.90 3.43 -20.44
N PHE A 267 -8.87 2.63 -19.97
CA PHE A 267 -9.56 2.90 -18.71
C PHE A 267 -8.61 2.86 -17.51
N MET A 268 -7.67 1.91 -17.50
CA MET A 268 -6.67 1.82 -16.44
C MET A 268 -5.66 2.98 -16.48
N THR A 269 -5.33 3.50 -17.66
CA THR A 269 -4.56 4.73 -17.81
C THR A 269 -5.30 5.93 -17.23
N LEU A 270 -6.59 6.07 -17.49
CA LEU A 270 -7.40 7.15 -16.91
C LEU A 270 -7.44 7.05 -15.38
N MET A 271 -7.64 5.85 -14.83
CA MET A 271 -7.62 5.62 -13.39
C MET A 271 -6.25 5.88 -12.77
N PHE A 272 -5.17 5.50 -13.46
CA PHE A 272 -3.79 5.80 -13.06
C PHE A 272 -3.53 7.30 -12.97
N ILE A 273 -3.90 8.04 -14.02
CA ILE A 273 -3.73 9.50 -14.08
C ILE A 273 -4.60 10.18 -13.01
N GLY A 274 -5.89 9.83 -12.93
CA GLY A 274 -6.82 10.38 -11.94
C GLY A 274 -6.39 10.09 -10.50
N GLY A 275 -5.96 8.86 -10.22
CA GLY A 275 -5.43 8.47 -8.92
C GLY A 275 -4.18 9.25 -8.54
N LEU A 276 -3.22 9.43 -9.45
CA LEU A 276 -2.03 10.25 -9.21
C LEU A 276 -2.41 11.70 -8.87
N PHE A 277 -3.33 12.30 -9.64
CA PHE A 277 -3.77 13.66 -9.38
C PHE A 277 -4.47 13.79 -8.03
N MET A 278 -5.39 12.89 -7.69
CA MET A 278 -6.11 12.93 -6.41
C MET A 278 -5.19 12.71 -5.21
N PHE A 279 -4.22 11.80 -5.30
CA PHE A 279 -3.33 11.50 -4.17
C PHE A 279 -2.23 12.52 -3.96
N ILE A 280 -1.68 13.06 -5.05
CA ILE A 280 -0.48 13.91 -4.99
C ILE A 280 -0.84 15.39 -4.99
N GLN A 281 -1.88 15.82 -5.72
CA GLN A 281 -2.16 17.24 -5.88
C GLN A 281 -3.25 17.76 -4.96
N ASP A 282 -4.29 16.98 -4.66
CA ASP A 282 -5.44 17.47 -3.91
C ASP A 282 -5.23 17.36 -2.39
N VAL A 283 -5.03 18.51 -1.74
CA VAL A 283 -4.85 18.59 -0.28
C VAL A 283 -6.16 18.34 0.46
N GLY A 284 -7.30 18.69 -0.14
CA GLY A 284 -8.63 18.56 0.47
C GLY A 284 -9.17 17.13 0.44
N TYR A 285 -8.70 16.32 -0.50
CA TYR A 285 -9.23 14.97 -0.77
C TYR A 285 -9.24 14.03 0.43
N ARG A 286 -8.23 14.12 1.32
CA ARG A 286 -8.13 13.30 2.54
C ARG A 286 -8.31 14.10 3.84
N ALA A 287 -8.91 15.28 3.78
CA ALA A 287 -9.15 16.08 4.98
C ALA A 287 -10.13 15.39 5.94
N GLY A 288 -11.06 14.56 5.43
CA GLY A 288 -11.95 13.72 6.23
C GLY A 288 -11.19 12.81 7.20
N SER A 289 -10.09 12.21 6.75
CA SER A 289 -9.22 11.35 7.55
C SER A 289 -8.67 12.04 8.81
N VAL A 290 -8.42 13.35 8.73
CA VAL A 290 -7.81 14.14 9.81
C VAL A 290 -8.81 14.52 10.91
N THR A 291 -10.11 14.32 10.68
CA THR A 291 -11.16 14.61 11.67
C THR A 291 -11.14 13.65 12.86
N GLY A 292 -10.45 12.52 12.74
CA GLY A 292 -10.28 11.51 13.78
C GLY A 292 -10.38 10.11 13.23
N LEU A 293 -10.39 9.12 14.13
CA LEU A 293 -10.34 7.70 13.76
C LEU A 293 -11.51 7.28 12.86
N ALA A 294 -12.73 7.76 13.12
CA ALA A 294 -13.90 7.44 12.32
C ALA A 294 -13.76 7.97 10.88
N GLY A 295 -13.24 9.19 10.72
CA GLY A 295 -12.95 9.77 9.41
C GLY A 295 -11.85 9.00 8.68
N TRP A 296 -10.78 8.61 9.38
CA TRP A 296 -9.72 7.78 8.79
C TRP A 296 -10.24 6.42 8.33
N VAL A 297 -11.07 5.74 9.13
CA VAL A 297 -11.72 4.47 8.74
C VAL A 297 -12.65 4.66 7.55
N HIS A 298 -13.41 5.76 7.52
CA HIS A 298 -14.25 6.09 6.37
C HIS A 298 -13.43 6.24 5.09
N ASP A 299 -12.28 6.90 5.15
CA ASP A 299 -11.42 7.16 4.00
C ASP A 299 -10.52 5.97 3.61
N LEU A 300 -10.55 4.85 4.33
CA LEU A 300 -9.71 3.68 4.03
C LEU A 300 -9.93 3.14 2.61
N TRP A 301 -11.14 3.24 2.09
CA TRP A 301 -11.47 2.74 0.74
C TRP A 301 -10.68 3.48 -0.35
N LEU A 302 -10.25 4.73 -0.10
CA LEU A 302 -9.46 5.52 -1.04
C LEU A 302 -8.18 4.80 -1.46
N ASN A 303 -7.62 3.95 -0.60
CA ASN A 303 -6.43 3.16 -0.88
C ASN A 303 -6.61 2.12 -2.01
N ILE A 304 -7.86 1.85 -2.46
CA ILE A 304 -8.12 1.03 -3.64
C ILE A 304 -7.47 1.59 -4.92
N ALA A 305 -7.20 2.90 -4.97
CA ALA A 305 -6.50 3.52 -6.09
C ALA A 305 -5.11 2.92 -6.32
N TYR A 306 -4.38 2.53 -5.26
CA TYR A 306 -3.09 1.85 -5.41
C TYR A 306 -3.23 0.54 -6.17
N PHE A 307 -4.31 -0.22 -5.96
CA PHE A 307 -4.58 -1.46 -6.68
C PHE A 307 -4.77 -1.19 -8.19
N PHE A 308 -5.56 -0.18 -8.55
CA PHE A 308 -5.76 0.21 -9.96
C PHE A 308 -4.48 0.72 -10.62
N ILE A 309 -3.67 1.50 -9.90
CA ILE A 309 -2.36 1.97 -10.38
C ILE A 309 -1.44 0.77 -10.69
N ILE A 310 -1.38 -0.23 -9.81
CA ILE A 310 -0.55 -1.42 -10.02
C ILE A 310 -1.05 -2.23 -11.22
N LEU A 311 -2.38 -2.34 -11.39
CA LEU A 311 -2.97 -3.02 -12.54
C LEU A 311 -2.59 -2.31 -13.85
N ALA A 312 -2.65 -0.98 -13.90
CA ALA A 312 -2.25 -0.17 -15.05
C ALA A 312 -0.76 -0.39 -15.39
N LEU A 313 0.12 -0.33 -14.39
CA LEU A 313 1.55 -0.59 -14.57
C LEU A 313 1.82 -1.98 -15.14
N ARG A 314 1.08 -3.00 -14.69
CA ARG A 314 1.21 -4.35 -15.23
C ARG A 314 0.80 -4.43 -16.71
N LEU A 315 -0.29 -3.77 -17.09
CA LEU A 315 -0.73 -3.72 -18.49
C LEU A 315 0.33 -3.04 -19.37
N TYR A 316 0.97 -1.97 -18.89
CA TYR A 316 2.08 -1.33 -19.61
C TYR A 316 3.28 -2.25 -19.78
N THR A 317 3.65 -3.02 -18.75
CA THR A 317 4.73 -4.01 -18.89
C THR A 317 4.40 -5.08 -19.93
N ASN A 318 3.13 -5.49 -20.02
CA ASN A 318 2.69 -6.46 -21.02
C ASN A 318 2.76 -5.88 -22.44
N TRP A 319 2.31 -4.64 -22.64
CA TRP A 319 2.45 -3.94 -23.92
C TRP A 319 3.92 -3.81 -24.32
N PHE A 320 4.80 -3.42 -23.41
CA PHE A 320 6.24 -3.33 -23.68
C PHE A 320 6.83 -4.66 -24.15
N LEU A 321 6.48 -5.78 -23.51
CA LEU A 321 6.90 -7.12 -23.91
C LEU A 321 6.38 -7.51 -25.30
N ILE A 322 5.12 -7.17 -25.61
CA ILE A 322 4.52 -7.40 -26.93
C ILE A 322 5.29 -6.62 -28.00
N PHE A 323 5.53 -5.32 -27.80
CA PHE A 323 6.27 -4.48 -28.74
C PHE A 323 7.70 -4.96 -28.94
N LYS A 324 8.41 -5.29 -27.86
CA LYS A 324 9.75 -5.87 -27.92
C LYS A 324 9.78 -7.16 -28.75
N ASN A 325 8.83 -8.07 -28.55
CA ASN A 325 8.78 -9.33 -29.28
C ASN A 325 8.42 -9.17 -30.76
N MET A 326 7.65 -8.14 -31.12
CA MET A 326 7.37 -7.80 -32.53
C MET A 326 8.61 -7.19 -33.20
N LEU A 327 9.34 -6.31 -32.51
CA LEU A 327 10.53 -5.65 -33.03
C LEU A 327 11.73 -6.59 -33.21
N ILE A 328 11.86 -7.66 -32.40
CA ILE A 328 12.96 -8.64 -32.51
C ILE A 328 12.69 -9.70 -33.59
N ARG A 329 11.43 -9.86 -34.01
CA ARG A 329 11.03 -10.83 -35.05
C ARG A 329 11.07 -10.25 -36.47
N HIS A 330 11.23 -8.94 -36.59
CA HIS A 330 11.55 -8.23 -37.82
C HIS A 330 13.01 -7.79 -37.76
#